data_AF-A0A7K8HP27-F1
#
_entry.id   AF-A0A7K8HP27-F1
#
_cell.length_a   1.000
_cell.length_b   1.000
_cell.length_c   1.000
_cell.angle_alpha   90.00
_cell.angle_beta   90.00
_cell.angle_gamma   90.00
#
_symmetry.space_group_name_H-M   'P 1'
#
loop_
_entity.id
_entity.type
_entity.pdbx_description
1 polymer ?
#
loop_
_entity_poly.entity_id
_entity_poly.type
_entity_poly.pdbx_seq_one_letter_code
_entity_poly.pdbx_strand_id
1 'polypeptide(L)'
;LDQEIQQLKQKIYEGDGAQKGNHGILDERLSHSTSPTSPTKPQPPLVDDRINAFIEEEVQRRLQNIHHKAEDNDVSASWSTESFKDNERHNNSTIQRKLKYERMVCRSLGANPEDLKDPIKISIPRYVLCGQGKDEHYEFEIKITVLDETWTVFRRYSRFRELHKTLKLKYPEVATLEFPPKKLFGNKDERVIAERRCHLEKYLRSFFSAMLKSPSSPLHIDKVGLTLSKYTICEFSPFFRKGVFDYSSHGTS
;
A
#
# COMPACT_ATOMS: atom_id res chain seq x y z
N LEU A 1 5.64 -27.83 21.39
CA LEU A 1 4.46 -26.95 21.38
C LEU A 1 3.64 -27.09 22.68
N ASP A 2 2.94 -28.21 22.93
CA ASP A 2 2.01 -28.27 24.08
C ASP A 2 2.67 -28.07 25.46
N GLN A 3 3.87 -28.61 25.68
CA GLN A 3 4.64 -28.37 26.92
C GLN A 3 5.01 -26.88 27.12
N GLU A 4 5.25 -26.15 26.04
CA GLU A 4 5.62 -24.73 26.07
C GLU A 4 4.39 -23.86 26.39
N ILE A 5 3.24 -24.23 25.85
CA ILE A 5 1.93 -23.64 26.17
C ILE A 5 1.56 -23.92 27.65
N GLN A 6 1.87 -25.11 28.18
CA GLN A 6 1.66 -25.43 29.60
C GLN A 6 2.56 -24.59 30.53
N GLN A 7 3.85 -24.44 30.21
CA GLN A 7 4.76 -23.58 31.00
C GLN A 7 4.31 -22.11 31.01
N LEU A 8 3.84 -21.58 29.87
CA LEU A 8 3.29 -20.23 29.80
C LEU A 8 2.02 -20.06 30.64
N LYS A 9 1.10 -21.04 30.63
CA LYS A 9 -0.10 -21.02 31.48
C LYS A 9 0.24 -21.02 32.97
N GLN A 10 1.20 -21.82 33.40
CA GLN A 10 1.61 -21.87 34.80
C GLN A 10 2.26 -20.55 35.26
N LYS A 11 3.12 -19.97 34.41
CA LYS A 11 3.79 -18.68 34.70
C LYS A 11 2.84 -17.48 34.80
N ILE A 12 1.69 -17.54 34.12
CA ILE A 12 0.62 -16.53 34.24
C ILE A 12 -0.17 -16.73 35.54
N TYR A 13 -0.39 -17.98 35.96
CA TYR A 13 -1.14 -18.30 37.19
C TYR A 13 -0.39 -17.91 38.48
N GLU A 14 0.94 -17.94 38.47
CA GLU A 14 1.79 -17.55 39.60
C GLU A 14 2.02 -16.02 39.70
N GLY A 15 1.57 -15.23 38.71
CA GLY A 15 1.95 -13.81 38.57
C GLY A 15 1.07 -12.77 39.26
N ASP A 16 -0.12 -13.13 39.77
CA ASP A 16 -1.18 -12.16 40.12
C ASP A 16 -1.70 -12.31 41.57
N GLY A 17 -0.79 -12.28 42.56
CA GLY A 17 -1.12 -12.67 43.94
C GLY A 17 -0.30 -12.07 45.09
N ALA A 18 -0.21 -10.74 45.24
CA ALA A 18 -0.01 -9.96 46.50
C ALA A 18 0.05 -8.44 46.17
N GLN A 19 -0.77 -7.53 46.71
CA GLN A 19 -0.84 -7.00 48.09
C GLN A 19 0.49 -6.43 48.64
N LYS A 20 0.60 -5.30 49.37
CA LYS A 20 -0.33 -4.22 49.84
C LYS A 20 0.45 -3.23 50.75
N GLY A 21 0.00 -1.97 50.91
CA GLY A 21 0.41 -1.05 52.02
C GLY A 21 0.87 0.36 51.56
N ASN A 22 0.19 1.47 51.91
CA ASN A 22 0.23 2.26 53.19
C ASN A 22 1.49 3.16 53.29
N HIS A 23 1.51 4.45 53.66
CA HIS A 23 0.57 5.53 54.07
C HIS A 23 1.19 6.90 53.63
N GLY A 24 0.65 8.13 53.80
CA GLY A 24 -0.54 8.71 54.46
C GLY A 24 -0.47 10.26 54.48
N ILE A 25 -1.16 10.93 55.42
CA ILE A 25 -1.19 12.41 55.72
C ILE A 25 -1.96 13.27 54.67
N LEU A 26 -3.22 13.72 54.92
CA LEU A 26 -3.73 14.80 55.82
C LEU A 26 -3.67 16.19 55.10
N ASP A 27 -4.72 17.03 54.99
CA ASP A 27 -5.97 17.17 55.76
C ASP A 27 -7.18 17.76 54.98
N GLU A 28 -8.39 17.70 55.58
CA GLU A 28 -9.58 18.60 55.58
C GLU A 28 -9.97 19.51 54.35
N ARG A 29 -11.25 19.84 54.04
CA ARG A 29 -12.51 19.86 54.85
C ARG A 29 -13.81 20.01 53.98
N LEU A 30 -14.95 19.48 54.48
CA LEU A 30 -16.39 19.76 54.15
C LEU A 30 -16.93 19.49 52.71
N SER A 31 -18.19 19.05 52.47
CA SER A 31 -19.17 18.26 53.27
C SER A 31 -20.50 18.01 52.47
N HIS A 32 -21.22 16.92 52.81
CA HIS A 32 -22.66 16.62 52.50
C HIS A 32 -23.04 16.35 51.01
N SER A 33 -23.98 15.45 50.62
CA SER A 33 -24.84 14.48 51.34
C SER A 33 -25.29 13.30 50.44
N THR A 34 -25.41 12.09 51.01
CA THR A 34 -26.35 10.95 50.76
C THR A 34 -27.18 10.84 49.44
N SER A 35 -27.54 9.70 48.81
CA SER A 35 -27.29 8.23 48.87
C SER A 35 -28.11 7.61 47.66
N PRO A 36 -28.55 6.32 47.56
CA PRO A 36 -27.92 5.38 46.61
C PRO A 36 -28.86 4.54 45.69
N THR A 37 -28.38 4.03 44.54
CA THR A 37 -28.92 2.78 43.93
C THR A 37 -27.89 2.01 43.07
N SER A 38 -28.12 0.69 42.93
CA SER A 38 -27.19 -0.39 42.55
C SER A 38 -26.77 -0.48 41.07
N PRO A 39 -25.67 -1.21 40.74
CA PRO A 39 -25.20 -1.42 39.38
C PRO A 39 -25.92 -2.58 38.66
N THR A 40 -26.54 -2.29 37.51
CA THR A 40 -27.16 -3.31 36.65
C THR A 40 -26.09 -4.00 35.78
N LYS A 41 -25.89 -5.30 36.02
CA LYS A 41 -25.07 -6.20 35.21
C LYS A 41 -25.79 -6.52 33.88
N PRO A 42 -25.25 -6.22 32.70
CA PRO A 42 -25.84 -6.70 31.44
C PRO A 42 -25.65 -8.22 31.34
N GLN A 43 -26.74 -8.95 31.15
CA GLN A 43 -26.67 -10.34 30.70
C GLN A 43 -26.14 -10.38 29.25
N PRO A 44 -25.46 -11.46 28.83
CA PRO A 44 -25.13 -11.64 27.41
C PRO A 44 -26.44 -11.74 26.60
N PRO A 45 -26.49 -11.15 25.39
CA PRO A 45 -27.64 -11.34 24.52
C PRO A 45 -27.73 -12.83 24.11
N LEU A 46 -28.96 -13.35 24.14
CA LEU A 46 -29.33 -14.61 23.50
C LEU A 46 -29.03 -14.51 21.99
N VAL A 47 -27.83 -14.92 21.60
CA VAL A 47 -27.55 -15.29 20.22
C VAL A 47 -28.27 -16.62 19.98
N ASP A 48 -29.26 -16.60 19.08
CA ASP A 48 -30.17 -17.71 18.82
C ASP A 48 -29.40 -19.03 18.70
N ASP A 49 -29.62 -19.98 19.61
CA ASP A 49 -28.89 -21.26 19.66
C ASP A 49 -29.02 -22.04 18.35
N ARG A 50 -30.07 -21.75 17.55
CA ARG A 50 -30.25 -22.27 16.19
C ARG A 50 -29.14 -21.81 15.24
N ILE A 51 -28.64 -20.58 15.39
CA ILE A 51 -27.53 -20.05 14.59
C ILE A 51 -26.22 -20.73 14.99
N ASN A 52 -25.98 -20.90 16.29
CA ASN A 52 -24.79 -21.59 16.80
C ASN A 52 -24.77 -23.06 16.32
N ALA A 53 -25.88 -23.77 16.44
CA ALA A 53 -26.04 -25.13 15.93
C ALA A 53 -25.80 -25.22 14.40
N PHE A 54 -26.34 -24.28 13.62
CA PHE A 54 -26.14 -24.26 12.16
C PHE A 54 -24.67 -24.02 11.76
N ILE A 55 -23.96 -23.18 12.51
CA ILE A 55 -22.52 -22.94 12.31
C ILE A 55 -21.73 -24.22 12.63
N GLU A 56 -22.05 -24.90 13.73
CA GLU A 56 -21.37 -26.12 14.16
C GLU A 56 -21.62 -27.30 13.21
N GLU A 57 -22.85 -27.47 12.72
CA GLU A 57 -23.23 -28.46 11.71
C GLU A 57 -22.54 -28.21 10.35
N GLU A 58 -22.47 -26.94 9.92
CA GLU A 58 -21.74 -26.52 8.71
C GLU A 58 -20.23 -26.80 8.81
N VAL A 59 -19.63 -26.58 9.99
CA VAL A 59 -18.21 -26.88 10.26
C VAL A 59 -17.97 -28.39 10.19
N GLN A 60 -18.80 -29.20 10.86
CA GLN A 60 -18.66 -30.66 10.85
C GLN A 60 -18.81 -31.24 9.43
N ARG A 61 -19.77 -30.75 8.64
CA ARG A 61 -19.95 -31.18 7.24
C ARG A 61 -18.71 -30.91 6.37
N ARG A 62 -18.02 -29.79 6.60
CA ARG A 62 -16.77 -29.46 5.89
C ARG A 62 -15.59 -30.32 6.36
N LEU A 63 -15.49 -30.63 7.65
CA LEU A 63 -14.46 -31.53 8.19
C LEU A 63 -14.63 -32.97 7.69
N GLN A 64 -15.86 -33.46 7.53
CA GLN A 64 -16.13 -34.76 6.91
C GLN A 64 -15.77 -34.79 5.42
N ASN A 65 -16.06 -33.74 4.66
CA ASN A 65 -15.67 -33.64 3.24
C ASN A 65 -14.13 -33.62 3.04
N ILE A 66 -13.36 -33.24 4.06
CA ILE A 66 -11.89 -33.35 4.04
C ILE A 66 -11.45 -34.80 4.30
N HIS A 67 -12.07 -35.50 5.25
CA HIS A 67 -11.72 -36.89 5.57
C HIS A 67 -12.17 -37.89 4.49
N HIS A 68 -13.35 -37.71 3.89
CA HIS A 68 -13.81 -38.56 2.76
C HIS A 68 -12.89 -38.50 1.53
N LYS A 69 -12.01 -37.51 1.41
CA LYS A 69 -11.00 -37.45 0.34
C LYS A 69 -9.66 -38.12 0.67
N ALA A 70 -9.52 -38.68 1.87
CA ALA A 70 -8.29 -39.33 2.32
C ALA A 70 -8.33 -40.87 2.22
N GLU A 71 -9.51 -41.48 2.21
CA GLU A 71 -9.66 -42.95 2.29
C GLU A 71 -9.95 -43.64 0.94
N ASP A 72 -10.51 -42.96 -0.06
CA ASP A 72 -10.77 -43.50 -1.41
C ASP A 72 -9.57 -43.28 -2.37
N ASN A 73 -8.38 -43.79 -2.01
CA ASN A 73 -7.21 -43.71 -2.90
C ASN A 73 -6.36 -44.98 -2.88
N ASP A 74 -7.01 -46.12 -3.13
CA ASP A 74 -6.39 -47.29 -3.74
C ASP A 74 -6.94 -47.48 -5.17
N VAL A 75 -6.11 -48.07 -6.03
CA VAL A 75 -6.31 -48.41 -7.44
C VAL A 75 -6.20 -47.30 -8.51
N SER A 76 -5.23 -47.53 -9.40
CA SER A 76 -5.19 -47.10 -10.82
C SER A 76 -5.19 -45.61 -11.17
N ALA A 77 -3.97 -45.12 -11.43
CA ALA A 77 -3.55 -44.26 -12.55
C ALA A 77 -4.60 -43.57 -13.47
N SER A 78 -4.26 -42.32 -13.82
CA SER A 78 -4.74 -41.53 -14.97
C SER A 78 -5.94 -40.59 -14.69
N TRP A 79 -5.65 -39.33 -14.30
CA TRP A 79 -5.80 -38.12 -15.15
C TRP A 79 -5.44 -36.82 -14.39
N SER A 80 -4.96 -35.83 -15.16
CA SER A 80 -4.92 -34.37 -14.87
C SER A 80 -4.18 -33.84 -13.62
N THR A 81 -2.92 -33.42 -13.84
CA THR A 81 -2.17 -32.54 -12.93
C THR A 81 -2.69 -31.09 -12.97
N GLU A 82 -3.81 -30.80 -12.30
CA GLU A 82 -4.33 -29.43 -12.14
C GLU A 82 -4.75 -29.12 -10.69
N SER A 83 -3.81 -28.70 -9.83
CA SER A 83 -4.16 -28.00 -8.57
C SER A 83 -3.03 -27.13 -7.99
N PHE A 84 -2.52 -26.18 -8.79
CA PHE A 84 -1.67 -25.09 -8.31
C PHE A 84 -1.98 -23.77 -9.05
N LYS A 85 -3.25 -23.34 -9.10
CA LYS A 85 -3.63 -22.11 -9.83
C LYS A 85 -4.83 -21.28 -9.32
N ASP A 86 -5.54 -21.68 -8.26
CA ASP A 86 -6.72 -20.92 -7.78
C ASP A 86 -6.44 -19.80 -6.78
N ASN A 87 -5.25 -19.77 -6.15
CA ASN A 87 -4.88 -18.67 -5.24
C ASN A 87 -4.56 -17.34 -5.99
N GLU A 88 -4.11 -17.40 -7.25
CA GLU A 88 -3.94 -16.18 -8.07
C GLU A 88 -5.26 -15.61 -8.58
N ARG A 89 -6.22 -16.47 -8.94
CA ARG A 89 -7.50 -16.06 -9.54
C ARG A 89 -8.36 -15.23 -8.58
N HIS A 90 -8.39 -15.60 -7.30
CA HIS A 90 -9.14 -14.88 -6.27
C HIS A 90 -8.54 -13.51 -5.95
N ASN A 91 -7.21 -13.40 -5.93
CA ASN A 91 -6.52 -12.12 -5.75
C ASN A 91 -6.74 -11.19 -6.94
N ASN A 92 -6.60 -11.69 -8.18
CA ASN A 92 -6.89 -10.90 -9.38
C ASN A 92 -8.37 -10.45 -9.42
N SER A 93 -9.31 -11.32 -9.05
CA SER A 93 -10.73 -10.98 -8.96
C SER A 93 -11.02 -9.89 -7.90
N THR A 94 -10.40 -9.97 -6.73
CA THR A 94 -10.56 -8.96 -5.66
C THR A 94 -9.88 -7.64 -6.02
N ILE A 95 -8.69 -7.67 -6.62
CA ILE A 95 -8.02 -6.50 -7.17
C ILE A 95 -8.87 -5.86 -8.27
N GLN A 96 -9.42 -6.63 -9.20
CA GLN A 96 -10.31 -6.10 -10.26
C GLN A 96 -11.62 -5.53 -9.72
N ARG A 97 -12.25 -6.15 -8.69
CA ARG A 97 -13.42 -5.54 -8.02
C ARG A 97 -13.04 -4.21 -7.35
N LYS A 98 -11.91 -4.17 -6.64
CA LYS A 98 -11.42 -2.94 -5.99
C LYS A 98 -11.11 -1.86 -7.02
N LEU A 99 -10.41 -2.19 -8.11
CA LEU A 99 -10.13 -1.29 -9.24
C LEU A 99 -11.39 -0.84 -9.98
N LYS A 100 -12.42 -1.69 -10.09
CA LYS A 100 -13.72 -1.31 -10.65
C LYS A 100 -14.42 -0.28 -9.78
N TYR A 101 -14.40 -0.45 -8.45
CA TYR A 101 -14.93 0.54 -7.51
C TYR A 101 -14.11 1.83 -7.52
N GLU A 102 -12.78 1.76 -7.49
CA GLU A 102 -11.86 2.91 -7.59
C GLU A 102 -12.13 3.71 -8.88
N ARG A 103 -12.17 3.04 -10.04
CA ARG A 103 -12.54 3.65 -11.34
C ARG A 103 -13.94 4.27 -11.37
N MET A 104 -14.89 3.76 -10.59
CA MET A 104 -16.26 4.27 -10.54
C MET A 104 -16.41 5.45 -9.57
N VAL A 105 -15.62 5.47 -8.49
CA VAL A 105 -15.64 6.50 -7.44
C VAL A 105 -14.75 7.70 -7.79
N CYS A 106 -13.62 7.50 -8.48
CA CYS A 106 -12.74 8.58 -8.94
C CYS A 106 -13.33 9.38 -10.12
N ARG A 107 -14.54 9.05 -10.59
CA ARG A 107 -15.25 9.83 -11.62
C ARG A 107 -16.02 10.99 -10.97
N SER A 108 -15.29 11.95 -10.41
CA SER A 108 -15.85 13.19 -9.87
C SER A 108 -16.77 13.85 -10.91
N LEU A 109 -17.99 14.20 -10.51
CA LEU A 109 -19.04 14.77 -11.37
C LEU A 109 -18.81 16.25 -11.73
N GLY A 110 -17.53 16.66 -11.88
CA GLY A 110 -17.12 18.06 -11.99
C GLY A 110 -15.78 18.27 -12.70
N ALA A 111 -15.38 17.37 -13.62
CA ALA A 111 -14.21 17.59 -14.46
C ALA A 111 -14.38 18.87 -15.28
N ASN A 112 -13.56 19.89 -15.00
CA ASN A 112 -13.57 21.14 -15.74
C ASN A 112 -13.00 20.88 -17.16
N PRO A 113 -13.60 21.41 -18.24
CA PRO A 113 -13.10 21.19 -19.60
C PRO A 113 -11.62 21.59 -19.81
N GLU A 114 -11.07 22.48 -18.98
CA GLU A 114 -9.64 22.82 -19.01
C GLU A 114 -8.72 21.71 -18.46
N ASP A 115 -9.16 20.86 -17.55
CA ASP A 115 -8.33 19.76 -17.00
C ASP A 115 -8.06 18.64 -18.03
N LEU A 116 -8.80 18.62 -19.14
CA LEU A 116 -8.54 17.76 -20.29
C LEU A 116 -7.35 18.23 -21.15
N LYS A 117 -6.93 19.51 -21.05
CA LYS A 117 -5.77 20.03 -21.81
C LYS A 117 -4.43 19.60 -21.22
N ASP A 118 -4.35 19.43 -19.91
CA ASP A 118 -3.15 18.95 -19.20
C ASP A 118 -3.52 17.89 -18.15
N PRO A 119 -3.85 16.66 -18.60
CA PRO A 119 -4.39 15.63 -17.72
C PRO A 119 -3.32 14.93 -16.85
N ILE A 120 -2.03 15.27 -17.00
CA ILE A 120 -0.92 14.74 -16.18
C ILE A 120 0.00 15.89 -15.75
N LYS A 121 -0.25 16.44 -14.56
CA LYS A 121 0.58 17.47 -13.95
C LYS A 121 1.67 16.79 -13.10
N ILE A 122 2.94 17.18 -13.27
CA ILE A 122 4.07 16.60 -12.52
C ILE A 122 5.08 17.64 -12.05
N SER A 123 5.52 17.49 -10.79
CA SER A 123 6.51 18.35 -10.15
C SER A 123 7.43 17.55 -9.22
N ILE A 124 8.60 18.12 -8.92
CA ILE A 124 9.54 17.59 -7.94
C ILE A 124 9.78 18.68 -6.88
N PRO A 125 8.85 18.91 -5.94
CA PRO A 125 8.91 20.05 -5.02
C PRO A 125 10.16 20.06 -4.13
N ARG A 126 10.65 18.90 -3.68
CA ARG A 126 11.85 18.80 -2.83
C ARG A 126 12.64 17.51 -3.09
N TYR A 127 13.75 17.37 -2.39
CA TYR A 127 14.49 16.12 -2.23
C TYR A 127 14.83 15.94 -0.76
N VAL A 128 15.18 14.71 -0.39
CA VAL A 128 15.53 14.28 0.98
C VAL A 128 16.79 13.42 0.94
N LEU A 129 17.60 13.47 2.00
CA LEU A 129 18.74 12.58 2.17
C LEU A 129 18.27 11.29 2.86
N CYS A 130 18.46 10.15 2.20
CA CYS A 130 18.06 8.82 2.66
C CYS A 130 19.27 7.91 2.84
N GLY A 131 19.11 6.85 3.64
CA GLY A 131 20.19 5.90 3.95
C GLY A 131 21.14 6.40 5.05
N GLN A 132 22.15 5.60 5.38
CA GLN A 132 23.07 5.87 6.48
C GLN A 132 24.52 5.54 6.07
N GLY A 133 25.47 6.40 6.42
CA GLY A 133 26.89 6.19 6.17
C GLY A 133 27.24 6.03 4.70
N LYS A 134 27.65 4.82 4.28
CA LYS A 134 28.06 4.56 2.89
C LYS A 134 26.89 4.48 1.91
N ASP A 135 25.68 4.20 2.40
CA ASP A 135 24.46 4.10 1.59
C ASP A 135 23.65 5.40 1.54
N GLU A 136 24.20 6.51 2.04
CA GLU A 136 23.63 7.86 1.90
C GLU A 136 23.37 8.22 0.42
N HIS A 137 22.15 8.63 0.11
CA HIS A 137 21.76 9.10 -1.21
C HIS A 137 20.55 10.03 -1.17
N TYR A 138 20.50 10.98 -2.10
CA TYR A 138 19.33 11.83 -2.29
C TYR A 138 18.21 11.11 -3.04
N GLU A 139 17.00 11.19 -2.50
CA GLU A 139 15.76 10.84 -3.19
C GLU A 139 14.93 12.08 -3.48
N PHE A 140 14.34 12.14 -4.66
CA PHE A 140 13.52 13.24 -5.13
C PHE A 140 12.06 12.94 -4.83
N GLU A 141 11.35 13.87 -4.18
CA GLU A 141 9.90 13.80 -3.97
C GLU A 141 9.22 14.09 -5.31
N ILE A 142 8.64 13.09 -5.98
CA ILE A 142 7.92 13.26 -7.24
C ILE A 142 6.43 13.29 -6.94
N LYS A 143 5.79 14.44 -7.15
CA LYS A 143 4.33 14.60 -7.04
C LYS A 143 3.71 14.50 -8.43
N ILE A 144 2.87 13.48 -8.63
CA ILE A 144 2.12 13.26 -9.87
C ILE A 144 0.63 13.49 -9.58
N THR A 145 -0.03 14.24 -10.46
CA THR A 145 -1.48 14.43 -10.46
C THR A 145 -2.00 14.01 -11.84
N VAL A 146 -2.92 13.04 -11.85
CA VAL A 146 -3.61 12.58 -13.07
C VAL A 146 -5.09 12.86 -12.90
N LEU A 147 -5.63 13.81 -13.69
CA LEU A 147 -6.95 14.39 -13.43
C LEU A 147 -7.06 14.82 -11.94
N ASP A 148 -7.98 14.23 -11.17
CA ASP A 148 -8.15 14.52 -9.74
C ASP A 148 -7.21 13.69 -8.83
N GLU A 149 -6.61 12.62 -9.33
CA GLU A 149 -5.83 11.66 -8.54
C GLU A 149 -4.39 12.15 -8.33
N THR A 150 -4.06 12.58 -7.12
CA THR A 150 -2.71 13.02 -6.75
C THR A 150 -2.00 12.01 -5.85
N TRP A 151 -0.74 11.69 -6.17
CA TRP A 151 0.12 10.87 -5.30
C TRP A 151 1.60 11.28 -5.40
N THR A 152 2.38 10.83 -4.41
CA THR A 152 3.82 11.09 -4.32
C THR A 152 4.59 9.76 -4.30
N VAL A 153 5.75 9.75 -4.95
CA VAL A 153 6.77 8.69 -4.83
C VAL A 153 8.16 9.31 -4.65
N PHE A 154 9.04 8.66 -3.89
CA PHE A 154 10.42 9.06 -3.66
C PHE A 154 11.35 8.21 -4.51
N ARG A 155 12.25 8.84 -5.27
CA ARG A 155 13.17 8.12 -6.15
C ARG A 155 14.55 8.73 -6.14
N ARG A 156 15.57 7.91 -5.88
CA ARG A 156 16.97 8.25 -6.20
C ARG A 156 17.21 8.36 -7.71
N TYR A 157 18.17 9.21 -8.10
CA TYR A 157 18.53 9.48 -9.51
C TYR A 157 18.73 8.22 -10.38
N SER A 158 19.27 7.11 -9.85
CA SER A 158 19.47 5.89 -10.65
C SER A 158 18.17 5.33 -11.21
N ARG A 159 17.05 5.44 -10.47
CA ARG A 159 15.72 5.00 -10.91
C ARG A 159 15.20 5.80 -12.11
N PHE A 160 15.46 7.10 -12.17
CA PHE A 160 15.12 7.93 -13.34
C PHE A 160 15.93 7.49 -14.57
N ARG A 161 17.22 7.17 -14.36
CA ARG A 161 18.10 6.70 -15.44
C ARG A 161 17.71 5.30 -15.93
N GLU A 162 17.27 4.42 -15.04
CA GLU A 162 16.68 3.11 -15.37
C GLU A 162 15.40 3.29 -16.21
N LEU A 163 14.47 4.15 -15.76
CA LEU A 163 13.26 4.51 -16.52
C LEU A 163 13.60 4.98 -17.93
N HIS A 164 14.49 5.97 -18.06
CA HIS A 164 14.88 6.52 -19.36
C HIS A 164 15.50 5.44 -20.25
N LYS A 165 16.46 4.65 -19.74
CA LYS A 165 17.09 3.56 -20.51
C LYS A 165 16.07 2.53 -21.03
N THR A 166 15.16 2.07 -20.17
CA THR A 166 14.16 1.07 -20.55
C THR A 166 13.15 1.60 -21.57
N LEU A 167 12.73 2.87 -21.44
CA LEU A 167 11.72 3.46 -22.32
C LEU A 167 12.30 3.97 -23.64
N LYS A 168 13.53 4.50 -23.65
CA LYS A 168 14.26 4.90 -24.88
C LYS A 168 14.43 3.75 -25.88
N LEU A 169 14.50 2.50 -25.41
CA LEU A 169 14.57 1.32 -26.27
C LEU A 169 13.22 0.90 -26.87
N LYS A 170 12.09 1.37 -26.31
CA LYS A 170 10.72 1.00 -26.72
C LYS A 170 9.98 2.10 -27.47
N TYR A 171 10.33 3.36 -27.20
CA TYR A 171 9.59 4.55 -27.61
C TYR A 171 10.58 5.57 -28.22
N PRO A 172 10.65 5.70 -29.56
CA PRO A 172 11.52 6.66 -30.23
C PRO A 172 11.33 8.12 -29.76
N GLU A 173 10.11 8.49 -29.38
CA GLU A 173 9.75 9.77 -28.78
C GLU A 173 10.43 10.05 -27.42
N VAL A 174 10.89 9.00 -26.73
CA VAL A 174 11.71 9.11 -25.50
C VAL A 174 13.21 9.19 -25.84
N ALA A 175 13.61 8.68 -27.02
CA ALA A 175 15.00 8.67 -27.45
C ALA A 175 15.55 10.07 -27.77
N THR A 176 14.68 10.99 -28.20
CA THR A 176 14.96 12.41 -28.48
C THR A 176 15.05 13.28 -27.23
N LEU A 177 14.57 12.79 -26.07
CA LEU A 177 14.62 13.53 -24.81
C LEU A 177 16.03 13.51 -24.21
N GLU A 178 16.55 14.70 -23.90
CA GLU A 178 17.80 14.83 -23.16
C GLU A 178 17.60 14.35 -21.71
N PHE A 179 18.36 13.33 -21.31
CA PHE A 179 18.38 12.86 -19.93
C PHE A 179 19.54 13.50 -19.16
N PRO A 180 19.32 14.05 -17.94
CA PRO A 180 20.37 14.77 -17.22
C PRO A 180 21.58 13.87 -16.91
N PRO A 181 22.82 14.27 -17.26
CA PRO A 181 23.98 13.40 -17.09
C PRO A 181 24.40 13.25 -15.62
N LYS A 182 25.13 12.17 -15.31
CA LYS A 182 25.83 12.04 -14.02
C LYS A 182 27.00 13.03 -13.99
N LYS A 183 27.02 13.93 -13.00
CA LYS A 183 28.24 14.66 -12.65
C LYS A 183 29.19 13.71 -11.90
N LEU A 184 30.46 13.70 -12.29
CA LEU A 184 31.50 12.82 -11.71
C LEU A 184 31.92 13.27 -10.31
N PHE A 185 31.75 14.56 -10.00
CA PHE A 185 32.06 15.17 -8.71
C PHE A 185 30.82 15.91 -8.15
N GLY A 186 30.87 16.33 -6.89
CA GLY A 186 29.83 17.16 -6.27
C GLY A 186 28.50 16.45 -5.96
N ASN A 187 28.46 15.11 -5.92
CA ASN A 187 27.22 14.38 -5.60
C ASN A 187 26.73 14.51 -4.15
N LYS A 188 27.46 15.24 -3.28
CA LYS A 188 27.01 15.73 -1.97
C LYS A 188 26.84 17.26 -1.91
N ASP A 189 27.15 18.01 -2.97
CA ASP A 189 26.94 19.48 -3.01
C ASP A 189 25.45 19.76 -3.27
N GLU A 190 24.82 20.44 -2.32
CA GLU A 190 23.40 20.79 -2.33
C GLU A 190 22.97 21.50 -3.63
N ARG A 191 23.83 22.35 -4.21
CA ARG A 191 23.54 23.09 -5.46
C ARG A 191 23.45 22.14 -6.64
N VAL A 192 24.30 21.10 -6.67
CA VAL A 192 24.26 20.04 -7.71
C VAL A 192 22.99 19.21 -7.58
N ILE A 193 22.47 19.01 -6.36
CA ILE A 193 21.20 18.30 -6.13
C ILE A 193 20.00 19.17 -6.51
N ALA A 194 20.00 20.45 -6.16
CA ALA A 194 18.96 21.41 -6.56
C ALA A 194 18.87 21.60 -8.09
N GLU A 195 20.01 21.72 -8.77
CA GLU A 195 20.10 21.74 -10.23
C GLU A 195 19.57 20.44 -10.85
N ARG A 196 19.98 19.28 -10.30
CA ARG A 196 19.52 17.95 -10.72
C ARG A 196 18.01 17.78 -10.53
N ARG A 197 17.43 18.28 -9.43
CA ARG A 197 15.98 18.32 -9.17
C ARG A 197 15.26 19.04 -10.30
N CYS A 198 15.72 20.25 -10.66
CA CYS A 198 15.15 21.05 -11.74
C CYS A 198 15.21 20.32 -13.10
N HIS A 199 16.37 19.75 -13.44
CA HIS A 199 16.53 19.00 -14.69
C HIS A 199 15.70 17.71 -14.75
N LEU A 200 15.56 16.98 -13.64
CA LEU A 200 14.69 15.80 -13.56
C LEU A 200 13.21 16.15 -13.66
N GLU A 201 12.78 17.28 -13.09
CA GLU A 201 11.40 17.78 -13.21
C GLU A 201 11.09 18.17 -14.66
N LYS A 202 11.98 18.94 -15.30
CA LYS A 202 11.87 19.30 -16.72
C LYS A 202 11.81 18.05 -17.60
N TYR A 203 12.71 17.08 -17.35
CA TYR A 203 12.71 15.79 -18.06
C TYR A 203 11.36 15.06 -17.92
N LEU A 204 10.80 14.94 -16.72
CA LEU A 204 9.53 14.24 -16.51
C LEU A 204 8.34 14.95 -17.17
N ARG A 205 8.31 16.29 -17.18
CA ARG A 205 7.30 17.06 -17.92
C ARG A 205 7.41 16.85 -19.43
N SER A 206 8.62 16.94 -19.99
CA SER A 206 8.86 16.65 -21.42
C SER A 206 8.53 15.21 -21.77
N PHE A 207 8.83 14.25 -20.87
CA PHE A 207 8.49 12.85 -21.02
C PHE A 207 6.98 12.62 -21.14
N PHE A 208 6.18 13.12 -20.20
CA PHE A 208 4.72 12.98 -20.30
C PHE A 208 4.15 13.73 -21.51
N SER A 209 4.65 14.92 -21.84
CA SER A 209 4.25 15.62 -23.08
C SER A 209 4.56 14.79 -24.34
N ALA A 210 5.69 14.08 -24.41
CA ALA A 210 6.01 13.23 -25.55
C ALA A 210 5.10 12.00 -25.61
N MET A 211 4.92 11.31 -24.47
CA MET A 211 4.08 10.10 -24.39
C MET A 211 2.59 10.37 -24.57
N LEU A 212 2.07 11.56 -24.23
CA LEU A 212 0.67 11.93 -24.47
C LEU A 212 0.41 12.27 -25.95
N LYS A 213 1.38 12.86 -26.65
CA LYS A 213 1.26 13.34 -28.05
C LYS A 213 1.63 12.30 -29.11
N SER A 214 2.34 11.24 -28.74
CA SER A 214 2.83 10.22 -29.68
C SER A 214 1.75 9.16 -29.98
N PRO A 215 1.32 8.96 -31.24
CA PRO A 215 0.32 7.93 -31.56
C PRO A 215 0.80 6.50 -31.32
N SER A 216 2.11 6.23 -31.28
CA SER A 216 2.67 4.92 -30.92
C SER A 216 2.67 4.64 -29.42
N SER A 217 2.58 5.68 -28.60
CA SER A 217 2.57 5.55 -27.13
C SER A 217 1.33 4.82 -26.62
N PRO A 218 1.45 4.01 -25.54
CA PRO A 218 0.31 3.47 -24.81
C PRO A 218 -0.40 4.54 -23.95
N LEU A 219 0.21 5.70 -23.74
CA LEU A 219 -0.37 6.84 -23.03
C LEU A 219 -0.94 7.91 -23.98
N HIS A 220 -1.04 7.64 -25.28
CA HIS A 220 -1.56 8.60 -26.25
C HIS A 220 -2.95 9.12 -25.85
N ILE A 221 -3.16 10.44 -25.88
CA ILE A 221 -4.37 11.07 -25.31
C ILE A 221 -5.67 10.49 -25.88
N ASP A 222 -5.75 10.24 -27.19
CA ASP A 222 -6.96 9.69 -27.82
C ASP A 222 -7.20 8.20 -27.49
N LYS A 223 -6.17 7.47 -27.02
CA LYS A 223 -6.29 6.07 -26.60
C LYS A 223 -6.73 5.93 -25.15
N VAL A 224 -6.19 6.79 -24.27
CA VAL A 224 -6.39 6.66 -22.82
C VAL A 224 -7.24 7.77 -22.20
N GLY A 225 -7.68 8.79 -22.92
CA GLY A 225 -8.34 9.97 -22.32
C GLY A 225 -9.51 9.66 -21.37
N LEU A 226 -10.27 8.58 -21.62
CA LEU A 226 -11.37 8.13 -20.75
C LEU A 226 -10.97 7.10 -19.68
N THR A 227 -9.74 6.56 -19.71
CA THR A 227 -9.22 5.52 -18.79
C THR A 227 -7.93 5.94 -18.07
N LEU A 228 -7.44 7.14 -18.33
CA LEU A 228 -6.23 7.70 -17.75
C LEU A 228 -6.45 7.94 -16.25
N SER A 229 -5.60 7.30 -15.45
CA SER A 229 -5.68 7.23 -13.99
C SER A 229 -4.30 6.90 -13.43
N LYS A 230 -4.14 7.02 -12.12
CA LYS A 230 -2.96 6.53 -11.39
C LYS A 230 -2.64 5.08 -11.72
N TYR A 231 -3.65 4.22 -11.82
CA TYR A 231 -3.46 2.81 -12.21
C TYR A 231 -2.76 2.70 -13.57
N THR A 232 -3.26 3.41 -14.58
CA THR A 232 -2.68 3.43 -15.94
C THR A 232 -1.21 3.85 -15.93
N ILE A 233 -0.83 4.84 -15.11
CA ILE A 233 0.57 5.29 -14.97
C ILE A 233 1.42 4.27 -14.19
N CYS A 234 0.89 3.66 -13.12
CA CYS A 234 1.59 2.67 -12.31
C CYS A 234 1.77 1.30 -13.00
N GLU A 235 0.91 0.95 -13.95
CA GLU A 235 1.06 -0.22 -14.84
C GLU A 235 2.02 0.08 -15.98
N PHE A 236 1.94 1.27 -16.60
CA PHE A 236 2.87 1.69 -17.64
C PHE A 236 4.34 1.66 -17.16
N SER A 237 4.61 2.07 -15.92
CA SER A 237 5.93 1.85 -15.32
C SER A 237 5.90 1.73 -13.80
N PRO A 238 6.59 0.73 -13.21
CA PRO A 238 6.73 0.60 -11.76
C PRO A 238 7.49 1.77 -11.13
N PHE A 239 8.19 2.60 -11.91
CA PHE A 239 8.81 3.84 -11.42
C PHE A 239 7.79 4.74 -10.71
N PHE A 240 6.56 4.84 -11.23
CA PHE A 240 5.50 5.69 -10.67
C PHE A 240 4.64 5.00 -9.59
N ARG A 241 4.85 3.69 -9.35
CA ARG A 241 4.09 2.90 -8.39
C ARG A 241 4.61 3.14 -6.97
N LYS A 242 3.72 3.48 -6.03
CA LYS A 242 4.10 3.65 -4.63
C LYS A 242 4.63 2.33 -4.05
N GLY A 243 5.90 2.31 -3.66
CA GLY A 243 6.61 1.18 -3.06
C GLY A 243 6.56 1.19 -1.54
N VAL A 244 7.10 0.15 -0.91
CA VAL A 244 7.03 -0.06 0.55
C VAL A 244 7.67 1.10 1.35
N PHE A 245 8.74 1.68 0.82
CA PHE A 245 9.48 2.78 1.46
C PHE A 245 8.88 4.17 1.22
N ASP A 246 7.93 4.34 0.30
CA ASP A 246 7.30 5.64 0.01
C ASP A 246 6.34 6.13 1.14
N TYR A 247 6.36 5.47 2.30
CA TYR A 247 5.55 5.79 3.49
C TYR A 247 6.38 6.12 4.75
N SER A 248 7.71 5.95 4.76
CA SER A 248 8.51 6.14 5.97
C SER A 248 8.81 7.62 6.25
N SER A 249 7.81 8.36 6.73
CA SER A 249 7.94 9.70 7.33
C SER A 249 8.50 9.69 8.76
N HIS A 250 8.97 8.54 9.24
CA HIS A 250 9.54 8.37 10.56
C HIS A 250 10.99 7.89 10.44
N GLY A 251 11.93 8.84 10.44
CA GLY A 251 13.26 8.55 10.94
C GLY A 251 13.15 8.31 12.45
N THR A 252 13.63 7.17 12.93
CA THR A 252 13.82 6.95 14.36
C THR A 252 14.99 7.81 14.84
N SER A 253 14.73 8.62 15.86
CA SER A 253 15.72 9.45 16.56
C SER A 253 16.78 8.63 17.28
#